data_AF-A0A2P7EB94-F1
#
_entry.id   AF-A0A2P7EB94-F1
#
_cell.length_a   1.000
_cell.length_b   1.000
_cell.length_c   1.000
_cell.angle_alpha   90.00
_cell.angle_beta   90.00
_cell.angle_gamma   90.00
#
_symmetry.space_group_name_H-M   'P 1'
#
loop_
_entity.id
_entity.type
_entity.pdbx_description
1 polymer ?
#
loop_
_entity_poly.entity_id
_entity_poly.type
_entity_poly.pdbx_seq_one_letter_code
_entity_poly.pdbx_strand_id
1 'polypeptide(L)'
;MAFTEIEQVSQLVESIIPDKELRHKCLCIFADSIEKLNEIKPALWGVQCNDKKIPAVRLYAGNYVVLTIEKDCVWLPLDKKNLEKSPEIGKNIEALPVWEWDKGEYKDYKDTSGNVISKNGFYKPSKSHDDDWPPLKDLHFAFLGLLADRSLRKSSRRLDQPAVILYLKHELDRNIPSLYVVPEDADLSEDEYPSEDFPLTEEVASKVRYEGSSTQIIVTKYERNRKARNECLEHYGARCVVCDFAFAEKYGPTAAGFMVVHHLTPLKDIGEKYEVNPIKDLKPVCPNCHAVIHHRKETPFTIEEMQRMISNNQLPLA
;
A
#
# COMPACT_ATOMS: atom_id res chain seq x y z
N MET A 1 7.56 24.08 -13.51
CA MET A 1 6.46 23.51 -12.71
C MET A 1 6.98 22.21 -12.13
N ALA A 2 6.88 21.98 -10.82
CA ALA A 2 7.29 20.71 -10.24
C ALA A 2 6.18 19.69 -10.53
N PHE A 3 6.50 18.61 -11.26
CA PHE A 3 5.59 17.51 -11.50
C PHE A 3 5.28 16.79 -10.18
N THR A 4 4.04 16.34 -9.99
CA THR A 4 3.66 15.48 -8.86
C THR A 4 4.45 14.17 -8.90
N GLU A 5 4.62 13.47 -7.78
CA GLU A 5 5.37 12.20 -7.75
C GLU A 5 4.76 11.15 -8.70
N ILE A 6 3.44 11.15 -8.88
CA ILE A 6 2.74 10.26 -9.82
C ILE A 6 3.09 10.61 -11.27
N GLU A 7 3.13 11.90 -11.61
CA GLU A 7 3.53 12.36 -12.95
C GLU A 7 4.99 12.00 -13.26
N GLN A 8 5.89 12.06 -12.26
CA GLN A 8 7.28 11.63 -12.41
C GLN A 8 7.38 10.12 -12.68
N VAL A 9 6.59 9.31 -11.96
CA VAL A 9 6.50 7.86 -12.23
C VAL A 9 5.95 7.60 -13.63
N SER A 10 4.88 8.31 -14.04
CA SER A 10 4.31 8.16 -15.38
C SER A 10 5.34 8.45 -16.46
N GLN A 11 6.06 9.58 -16.35
CA GLN A 11 7.12 9.95 -17.29
C GLN A 11 8.25 8.91 -17.33
N LEU A 12 8.65 8.39 -16.16
CA LEU A 12 9.66 7.34 -16.09
C LEU A 12 9.18 6.06 -16.79
N VAL A 13 7.98 5.59 -16.50
CA VAL A 13 7.42 4.36 -17.10
C VAL A 13 7.25 4.53 -18.61
N GLU A 14 6.77 5.68 -19.07
CA GLU A 14 6.68 6.01 -20.50
C GLU A 14 8.06 6.06 -21.19
N SER A 15 9.10 6.49 -20.47
CA SER A 15 10.48 6.46 -20.99
C SER A 15 11.04 5.03 -21.08
N ILE A 16 10.58 4.12 -20.22
CA ILE A 16 11.02 2.72 -20.19
C ILE A 16 10.26 1.88 -21.23
N ILE A 17 8.96 2.12 -21.37
CA ILE A 17 8.05 1.46 -22.31
C ILE A 17 7.16 2.50 -23.00
N PRO A 18 7.62 3.08 -24.13
CA PRO A 18 6.86 4.08 -24.86
C PRO A 18 5.56 3.53 -25.47
N ASP A 19 5.59 2.28 -25.94
CA ASP A 19 4.43 1.62 -26.55
C ASP A 19 3.34 1.34 -25.50
N LYS A 20 2.12 1.84 -25.77
CA LYS A 20 1.02 1.79 -24.81
C LYS A 20 0.50 0.37 -24.55
N GLU A 21 0.42 -0.46 -25.59
CA GLU A 21 -0.11 -1.82 -25.48
C GLU A 21 0.88 -2.71 -24.71
N LEU A 22 2.17 -2.60 -25.04
CA LEU A 22 3.26 -3.26 -24.35
C LEU A 22 3.35 -2.80 -22.89
N ARG A 23 3.24 -1.49 -22.65
CA ARG A 23 3.26 -0.92 -21.30
C ARG A 23 2.14 -1.50 -20.45
N HIS A 24 0.91 -1.53 -20.96
CA HIS A 24 -0.22 -2.12 -20.24
C HIS A 24 0.05 -3.59 -19.86
N LYS A 25 0.58 -4.41 -20.79
CA LYS A 25 0.94 -5.82 -20.52
C LYS A 25 2.02 -5.95 -19.45
N CYS A 26 3.10 -5.17 -19.54
CA CYS A 26 4.17 -5.18 -18.53
C CYS A 26 3.66 -4.76 -17.14
N LEU A 27 2.79 -3.74 -17.07
CA LEU A 27 2.19 -3.29 -15.82
C LEU A 27 1.22 -4.32 -15.24
N CYS A 28 0.45 -5.04 -16.07
CA CYS A 28 -0.37 -6.17 -15.63
C CYS A 28 0.48 -7.28 -15.01
N ILE A 29 1.61 -7.65 -15.62
CA ILE A 29 2.56 -8.62 -15.06
C ILE A 29 3.07 -8.14 -13.70
N PHE A 30 3.43 -6.86 -13.60
CA PHE A 30 3.90 -6.24 -12.35
C PHE A 30 2.84 -6.30 -11.25
N ALA A 31 1.60 -5.93 -11.58
CA ALA A 31 0.45 -5.94 -10.67
C ALA A 31 0.12 -7.36 -10.18
N ASP A 32 0.08 -8.33 -11.10
CA ASP A 32 -0.16 -9.74 -10.77
C ASP A 32 0.90 -10.28 -9.78
N SER A 33 2.18 -9.91 -9.96
CA SER A 33 3.25 -10.29 -9.04
C SER A 33 3.14 -9.62 -7.66
N ILE A 34 2.67 -8.35 -7.60
CA ILE A 34 2.36 -7.67 -6.33
C ILE A 34 1.25 -8.42 -5.59
N GLU A 35 0.13 -8.70 -6.27
CA GLU A 35 -1.00 -9.42 -5.69
C GLU A 35 -0.55 -10.77 -5.14
N LYS A 36 0.29 -11.50 -5.89
CA LYS A 36 0.80 -12.79 -5.45
C LYS A 36 1.67 -12.70 -4.19
N LEU A 37 2.56 -11.72 -4.12
CA LEU A 37 3.37 -11.50 -2.92
C LEU A 37 2.53 -11.06 -1.73
N ASN A 38 1.50 -10.25 -1.98
CA ASN A 38 0.57 -9.80 -0.96
C ASN A 38 -0.24 -10.97 -0.37
N GLU A 39 -0.69 -11.92 -1.19
CA GLU A 39 -1.32 -13.17 -0.74
C GLU A 39 -0.40 -14.01 0.16
N ILE A 40 0.88 -14.12 -0.22
CA ILE A 40 1.87 -14.89 0.54
C ILE A 40 2.09 -14.22 1.90
N LYS A 41 2.44 -12.94 1.89
CA LYS A 41 2.68 -12.13 3.09
C LYS A 41 2.71 -10.65 2.72
N PRO A 42 1.74 -9.83 3.16
CA PRO A 42 1.69 -8.41 2.81
C PRO A 42 3.00 -7.68 3.09
N ALA A 43 3.59 -7.83 4.28
CA ALA A 43 4.84 -7.15 4.62
C ALA A 43 6.08 -7.56 3.79
N LEU A 44 6.00 -8.59 2.92
CA LEU A 44 7.14 -9.19 2.21
C LEU A 44 7.69 -8.32 1.08
N TRP A 45 6.88 -7.47 0.47
CA TRP A 45 7.22 -6.82 -0.79
C TRP A 45 7.40 -5.31 -0.67
N GLY A 46 7.88 -4.68 -1.75
CA GLY A 46 8.02 -3.22 -1.88
C GLY A 46 8.37 -2.85 -3.33
N VAL A 47 8.09 -1.60 -3.73
CA VAL A 47 8.25 -1.15 -5.13
C VAL A 47 9.09 0.13 -5.24
N GLN A 48 10.04 0.15 -6.17
CA GLN A 48 10.94 1.29 -6.34
C GLN A 48 11.15 1.64 -7.81
N CYS A 49 11.06 2.92 -8.12
CA CYS A 49 11.56 3.50 -9.37
C CYS A 49 13.03 3.90 -9.22
N ASN A 50 13.82 3.59 -10.24
CA ASN A 50 15.18 4.05 -10.41
C ASN A 50 15.27 4.85 -11.71
N ASP A 51 15.66 6.12 -11.61
CA ASP A 51 15.79 7.07 -12.72
C ASP A 51 17.26 7.27 -13.16
N LYS A 52 18.20 6.54 -12.55
CA LYS A 52 19.64 6.65 -12.83
C LYS A 52 20.02 5.94 -14.14
N LYS A 53 21.30 5.57 -14.31
CA LYS A 53 21.93 5.04 -15.55
C LYS A 53 21.06 4.13 -16.43
N ILE A 54 20.20 3.30 -15.85
CA ILE A 54 19.16 2.54 -16.56
C ILE A 54 17.84 2.78 -15.81
N PRO A 55 16.90 3.52 -16.42
CA PRO A 55 15.53 3.68 -15.92
C PRO A 55 14.86 2.32 -15.72
N ALA A 56 14.33 2.09 -14.52
CA ALA A 56 13.68 0.82 -14.21
C ALA A 56 12.64 0.96 -13.10
N VAL A 57 11.61 0.11 -13.14
CA VAL A 57 10.67 -0.10 -12.03
C VAL A 57 10.92 -1.48 -11.46
N ARG A 58 11.16 -1.58 -10.14
CA ARG A 58 11.57 -2.82 -9.47
C ARG A 58 10.57 -3.21 -8.40
N LEU A 59 10.22 -4.49 -8.40
CA LEU A 59 9.52 -5.15 -7.32
C LEU A 59 10.51 -5.94 -6.48
N TYR A 60 10.42 -5.76 -5.17
CA TYR A 60 11.23 -6.46 -4.19
C TYR A 60 10.38 -7.46 -3.42
N ALA A 61 10.99 -8.58 -3.04
CA ALA A 61 10.50 -9.47 -1.99
C ALA A 61 11.65 -9.65 -0.98
N GLY A 62 11.58 -8.94 0.15
CA GLY A 62 12.69 -8.81 1.08
C GLY A 62 13.92 -8.16 0.48
N ASN A 63 15.04 -8.89 0.42
CA ASN A 63 16.29 -8.39 -0.15
C ASN A 63 16.44 -8.75 -1.63
N TYR A 64 15.46 -9.43 -2.22
CA TYR A 64 15.53 -9.95 -3.57
C TYR A 64 14.75 -9.03 -4.51
N VAL A 65 15.38 -8.62 -5.62
CA VAL A 65 14.67 -8.02 -6.74
C VAL A 65 13.96 -9.15 -7.47
N VAL A 66 12.64 -9.20 -7.41
CA VAL A 66 11.87 -10.31 -7.97
C VAL A 66 11.23 -10.00 -9.31
N LEU A 67 11.19 -8.72 -9.71
CA LEU A 67 10.75 -8.31 -11.04
C LEU A 67 11.35 -6.93 -11.34
N THR A 68 11.87 -6.73 -12.55
CA THR A 68 12.29 -5.41 -13.03
C THR A 68 11.67 -5.11 -14.39
N ILE A 69 10.99 -3.98 -14.53
CA ILE A 69 10.62 -3.44 -15.84
C ILE A 69 11.74 -2.53 -16.31
N GLU A 70 12.40 -2.89 -17.42
CA GLU A 70 13.43 -2.08 -18.06
C GLU A 70 13.48 -2.34 -19.58
N LYS A 71 13.76 -1.30 -20.38
CA LYS A 71 13.99 -1.38 -21.84
C LYS A 71 12.96 -2.24 -22.59
N ASP A 72 11.68 -1.91 -22.48
CA ASP A 72 10.58 -2.67 -23.12
C ASP A 72 10.42 -4.14 -22.67
N CYS A 73 11.11 -4.56 -21.60
CA CYS A 73 11.13 -5.94 -21.13
C CYS A 73 10.79 -6.03 -19.63
N VAL A 74 10.37 -7.22 -19.22
CA VAL A 74 10.21 -7.63 -17.83
C VAL A 74 11.28 -8.65 -17.49
N TRP A 75 12.22 -8.28 -16.63
CA TRP A 75 13.19 -9.20 -16.06
C TRP A 75 12.56 -10.00 -14.92
N LEU A 76 12.74 -11.32 -14.96
CA LEU A 76 12.15 -12.27 -14.02
C LEU A 76 13.18 -13.32 -13.56
N PRO A 77 13.28 -13.59 -12.25
CA PRO A 77 13.99 -14.74 -11.72
C PRO A 77 13.08 -15.99 -11.70
N LEU A 78 13.64 -17.13 -12.10
CA LEU A 78 13.00 -18.44 -12.04
C LEU A 78 13.80 -19.40 -11.14
N ASP A 79 13.14 -20.43 -10.59
CA ASP A 79 13.82 -21.42 -9.76
C ASP A 79 14.79 -22.28 -10.57
N LYS A 80 16.09 -22.08 -10.35
CA LYS A 80 17.14 -22.84 -11.05
C LYS A 80 17.06 -24.33 -10.74
N LYS A 81 16.74 -24.71 -9.49
CA LYS A 81 16.67 -26.13 -9.09
C LYS A 81 15.52 -26.85 -9.79
N ASN A 82 14.39 -26.17 -9.95
CA ASN A 82 13.25 -26.71 -10.70
C ASN A 82 13.61 -26.91 -12.19
N LEU A 83 14.24 -25.91 -12.81
CA LEU A 83 14.68 -26.00 -14.20
C LEU A 83 15.74 -27.08 -14.46
N GLU A 84 16.59 -27.37 -13.46
CA GLU A 84 17.57 -28.47 -13.54
C GLU A 84 16.94 -29.85 -13.36
N LYS A 85 15.89 -29.97 -12.52
CA LYS A 85 15.13 -31.22 -12.34
C LYS A 85 14.28 -31.57 -13.56
N SER A 86 13.78 -30.56 -14.26
CA SER A 86 12.92 -30.68 -15.44
C SER A 86 13.47 -29.87 -16.62
N PRO A 87 14.53 -30.34 -17.30
CA PRO A 87 15.19 -29.62 -18.38
C PRO A 87 14.27 -29.31 -19.58
N GLU A 88 13.21 -30.08 -19.77
CA GLU A 88 12.16 -29.85 -20.77
C GLU A 88 11.48 -28.50 -20.59
N ILE A 89 11.24 -28.07 -19.35
CA ILE A 89 10.64 -26.76 -19.05
C ILE A 89 11.57 -25.65 -19.53
N GLY A 90 12.87 -25.76 -19.23
CA GLY A 90 13.87 -24.79 -19.66
C GLY A 90 13.98 -24.68 -21.19
N LYS A 91 13.92 -25.81 -21.90
CA LYS A 91 13.92 -25.84 -23.38
C LYS A 91 12.68 -25.21 -23.99
N ASN A 92 11.51 -25.45 -23.38
CA ASN A 92 10.25 -24.87 -23.86
C ASN A 92 10.27 -23.34 -23.74
N ILE A 93 10.79 -22.82 -22.63
CA ILE A 93 10.95 -21.37 -22.43
C ILE A 93 11.97 -20.79 -23.42
N GLU A 94 13.10 -21.46 -23.63
CA GLU A 94 14.14 -21.02 -24.56
C GLU A 94 13.68 -21.02 -26.02
N ALA A 95 12.67 -21.83 -26.35
CA ALA A 95 12.04 -21.84 -27.67
C ALA A 95 11.08 -20.65 -27.90
N LEU A 96 10.68 -19.93 -26.85
CA LEU A 96 9.81 -18.76 -26.98
C LEU A 96 10.60 -17.58 -27.57
N PRO A 97 10.15 -16.97 -28.69
CA PRO A 97 10.85 -15.84 -29.30
C PRO A 97 10.81 -14.56 -28.45
N VAL A 98 10.00 -14.57 -27.40
CA VAL A 98 9.75 -13.47 -26.46
C VAL A 98 10.57 -13.59 -25.17
N TRP A 99 11.39 -14.64 -25.03
CA TRP A 99 12.23 -14.87 -23.84
C TRP A 99 13.71 -14.86 -24.19
N GLU A 100 14.51 -14.18 -23.37
CA GLU A 100 15.97 -14.20 -23.44
C GLU A 100 16.58 -14.50 -22.07
N TRP A 101 17.48 -15.49 -21.99
CA TRP A 101 18.19 -15.78 -20.76
C TRP A 101 19.20 -14.67 -20.43
N ASP A 102 19.15 -14.21 -19.19
CA ASP A 102 20.09 -13.22 -18.68
C ASP A 102 21.44 -13.88 -18.37
N LYS A 103 22.52 -13.20 -18.79
CA LYS A 103 23.92 -13.62 -18.57
C LYS A 103 24.55 -12.96 -17.34
N GLY A 104 23.80 -12.10 -16.64
CA GLY A 104 24.25 -11.41 -15.45
C GLY A 104 24.51 -12.35 -14.26
N GLU A 105 25.51 -11.99 -13.45
CA GLU A 105 25.76 -12.66 -12.17
C GLU A 105 25.17 -11.87 -11.00
N TYR A 106 24.28 -12.50 -10.25
CA TYR A 106 23.60 -11.87 -9.11
C TYR A 106 24.05 -12.51 -7.81
N LYS A 107 24.85 -11.78 -7.02
CA LYS A 107 25.43 -12.28 -5.75
C LYS A 107 24.37 -12.64 -4.71
N ASP A 108 23.22 -11.98 -4.76
CA ASP A 108 22.11 -12.21 -3.83
C ASP A 108 21.44 -13.58 -4.04
N TYR A 109 21.58 -14.18 -5.24
CA TYR A 109 21.00 -15.48 -5.61
C TYR A 109 22.02 -16.63 -5.60
N LYS A 110 23.02 -16.59 -4.68
CA LYS A 110 24.11 -17.60 -4.61
C LYS A 110 23.95 -18.61 -3.48
N ASP A 111 24.37 -19.85 -3.74
CA ASP A 111 24.27 -21.06 -2.88
C ASP A 111 24.97 -20.95 -1.49
N THR A 112 25.67 -19.85 -1.22
CA THR A 112 26.35 -19.66 0.06
C THR A 112 25.36 -19.32 1.16
N SER A 113 25.12 -20.30 2.04
CA SER A 113 24.41 -20.20 3.32
C SER A 113 22.91 -19.95 3.24
N GLY A 114 22.25 -20.61 2.27
CA GLY A 114 20.81 -20.76 2.25
C GLY A 114 20.05 -19.68 1.48
N ASN A 115 20.57 -19.08 0.40
CA ASN A 115 19.79 -18.25 -0.53
C ASN A 115 19.01 -19.08 -1.57
N VAL A 116 17.94 -18.52 -2.14
CA VAL A 116 17.28 -19.13 -3.31
C VAL A 116 18.20 -18.98 -4.51
N ILE A 117 18.41 -20.06 -5.27
CA ILE A 117 19.22 -20.03 -6.47
C ILE A 117 18.30 -19.77 -7.66
N SER A 118 18.55 -18.69 -8.39
CA SER A 118 17.73 -18.31 -9.53
C SER A 118 18.45 -18.51 -10.87
N LYS A 119 17.65 -18.70 -11.92
CA LYS A 119 18.06 -18.53 -13.32
C LYS A 119 17.15 -17.46 -13.91
N ASN A 120 17.74 -16.35 -14.34
CA ASN A 120 16.98 -15.14 -14.66
C ASN A 120 16.87 -14.95 -16.17
N GLY A 121 15.84 -14.24 -16.62
CA GLY A 121 15.69 -13.87 -18.02
C GLY A 121 14.80 -12.66 -18.20
N PHE A 122 14.76 -12.18 -19.44
CA PHE A 122 13.96 -11.08 -19.90
C PHE A 122 12.81 -11.62 -20.73
N TYR A 123 11.59 -11.25 -20.34
CA TYR A 123 10.37 -11.49 -21.09
C TYR A 123 9.94 -10.20 -21.78
N LYS A 124 9.71 -10.24 -23.09
CA LYS A 124 9.17 -9.13 -23.87
C LYS A 124 7.75 -9.46 -24.31
N PRO A 125 6.70 -8.92 -23.65
CA PRO A 125 5.33 -9.19 -24.08
C PRO A 125 5.13 -8.83 -25.55
N SER A 126 4.32 -9.65 -26.22
CA SER A 126 4.05 -9.48 -27.65
C SER A 126 2.53 -9.57 -27.91
N LYS A 127 2.13 -9.72 -29.17
CA LYS A 127 0.72 -9.99 -29.52
C LYS A 127 0.24 -11.37 -29.03
N SER A 128 1.15 -12.34 -28.86
CA SER A 128 0.87 -13.68 -28.31
C SER A 128 1.03 -13.74 -26.78
N HIS A 129 1.03 -12.59 -26.11
CA HIS A 129 1.21 -12.52 -24.65
C HIS A 129 0.26 -13.45 -23.88
N ASP A 130 -1.01 -13.52 -24.28
CA ASP A 130 -2.03 -14.32 -23.60
C ASP A 130 -1.75 -15.84 -23.67
N ASP A 131 -0.99 -16.29 -24.68
CA ASP A 131 -0.55 -17.67 -24.84
C ASP A 131 0.83 -17.93 -24.20
N ASP A 132 1.75 -16.99 -24.32
CA ASP A 132 3.15 -17.13 -23.89
C ASP A 132 3.33 -16.90 -22.38
N TRP A 133 2.52 -16.01 -21.79
CA TRP A 133 2.69 -15.60 -20.40
C TRP A 133 2.25 -16.64 -19.38
N PRO A 134 1.13 -17.38 -19.50
CA PRO A 134 0.66 -18.27 -18.43
C PRO A 134 1.71 -19.30 -17.97
N PRO A 135 2.44 -20.01 -18.86
CA PRO A 135 3.51 -20.91 -18.44
C PRO A 135 4.66 -20.20 -17.69
N LEU A 136 5.03 -18.98 -18.12
CA LEU A 136 6.06 -18.18 -17.46
C LEU A 136 5.57 -17.64 -16.10
N LYS A 137 4.30 -17.25 -16.02
CA LYS A 137 3.63 -16.79 -14.80
C LYS A 137 3.67 -17.87 -13.73
N ASP A 138 3.33 -19.11 -14.08
CA ASP A 138 3.34 -20.24 -13.14
C ASP A 138 4.74 -20.49 -12.56
N LEU A 139 5.78 -20.45 -13.41
CA LEU A 139 7.16 -20.60 -12.98
C LEU A 139 7.65 -19.43 -12.12
N HIS A 140 7.27 -18.21 -12.50
CA HIS A 140 7.58 -17.02 -11.73
C HIS A 140 6.90 -17.07 -10.36
N PHE A 141 5.62 -17.42 -10.30
CA PHE A 141 4.86 -17.50 -9.05
C PHE A 141 5.34 -18.62 -8.15
N ALA A 142 5.75 -19.76 -8.72
CA ALA A 142 6.42 -20.80 -7.96
C ALA A 142 7.71 -20.27 -7.31
N PHE A 143 8.50 -19.49 -8.05
CA PHE A 143 9.70 -18.83 -7.50
C PHE A 143 9.36 -17.85 -6.37
N LEU A 144 8.33 -17.01 -6.53
CA LEU A 144 7.86 -16.12 -5.46
C LEU A 144 7.46 -16.89 -4.20
N GLY A 145 6.81 -18.05 -4.36
CA GLY A 145 6.46 -18.96 -3.27
C GLY A 145 7.65 -19.48 -2.46
N LEU A 146 8.81 -19.70 -3.10
CA LEU A 146 10.04 -20.10 -2.40
C LEU A 146 10.59 -19.03 -1.44
N LEU A 147 10.12 -17.79 -1.57
CA LEU A 147 10.50 -16.67 -0.72
C LEU A 147 9.59 -16.54 0.52
N ALA A 148 8.50 -17.30 0.61
CA ALA A 148 7.49 -17.20 1.66
C ALA A 148 8.05 -17.39 3.10
N ASP A 149 8.94 -18.37 3.28
CA ASP A 149 9.50 -18.73 4.59
C ASP A 149 10.70 -17.88 5.03
N ARG A 150 11.12 -16.90 4.21
CA ARG A 150 12.30 -16.09 4.47
C ARG A 150 11.93 -14.80 5.19
N SER A 151 12.44 -14.64 6.41
CA SER A 151 12.25 -13.42 7.20
C SER A 151 12.95 -12.22 6.57
N LEU A 152 12.22 -11.10 6.50
CA LEU A 152 12.69 -9.82 6.01
C LEU A 152 13.77 -9.21 6.90
N ARG A 153 14.72 -8.48 6.29
CA ARG A 153 15.46 -7.43 7.01
C ARG A 153 14.55 -6.20 7.13
N LYS A 154 14.58 -5.52 8.29
CA LYS A 154 13.81 -4.28 8.53
C LYS A 154 13.98 -3.20 7.45
N SER A 155 15.10 -3.21 6.72
CA SER A 155 15.44 -2.24 5.67
C SER A 155 14.53 -2.25 4.44
N SER A 156 13.89 -3.37 4.11
CA SER A 156 13.04 -3.47 2.90
C SER A 156 11.73 -2.68 3.01
N ARG A 157 11.30 -2.34 4.24
CA ARG A 157 10.11 -1.50 4.48
C ARG A 157 10.30 -0.04 4.05
N ARG A 158 11.54 0.39 3.81
CA ARG A 158 11.88 1.76 3.36
C ARG A 158 11.89 1.92 1.84
N LEU A 159 11.60 0.86 1.10
CA LEU A 159 11.67 0.83 -0.36
C LEU A 159 10.31 0.98 -1.04
N ASP A 160 9.22 1.22 -0.30
CA ASP A 160 7.90 1.40 -0.90
C ASP A 160 7.73 2.83 -1.43
N GLN A 161 7.48 2.96 -2.74
CA GLN A 161 7.12 4.21 -3.40
C GLN A 161 5.61 4.24 -3.72
N PRO A 162 4.81 4.95 -2.90
CA PRO A 162 3.35 5.05 -3.02
C PRO A 162 2.85 5.44 -4.40
N ALA A 163 3.60 6.34 -5.04
CA ALA A 163 3.29 6.87 -6.35
C ALA A 163 3.26 5.78 -7.42
N VAL A 164 4.07 4.72 -7.29
CA VAL A 164 4.07 3.58 -8.22
C VAL A 164 2.78 2.77 -8.10
N ILE A 165 2.32 2.50 -6.88
CA ILE A 165 1.06 1.78 -6.65
C ILE A 165 -0.13 2.59 -7.17
N LEU A 166 -0.13 3.89 -6.96
CA LEU A 166 -1.21 4.76 -7.46
C LEU A 166 -1.21 4.89 -8.98
N TYR A 167 -0.02 5.00 -9.58
CA TYR A 167 0.14 4.96 -11.02
C TYR A 167 -0.45 3.65 -11.59
N LEU A 168 -0.12 2.50 -11.01
CA LEU A 168 -0.67 1.20 -11.42
C LEU A 168 -2.18 1.14 -11.29
N LYS A 169 -2.75 1.65 -10.18
CA LYS A 169 -4.21 1.70 -9.99
C LYS A 169 -4.91 2.50 -11.08
N HIS A 170 -4.35 3.66 -11.42
CA HIS A 170 -4.92 4.55 -12.42
C HIS A 170 -4.76 3.99 -13.85
N GLU A 171 -3.57 3.50 -14.19
CA GLU A 171 -3.27 3.02 -15.56
C GLU A 171 -3.96 1.68 -15.89
N LEU A 172 -4.20 0.84 -14.88
CA LEU A 172 -4.82 -0.48 -15.07
C LEU A 172 -6.30 -0.52 -14.69
N ASP A 173 -6.84 0.54 -14.08
CA ASP A 173 -8.18 0.54 -13.47
C ASP A 173 -8.43 -0.68 -12.56
N ARG A 174 -7.38 -1.10 -11.84
CA ARG A 174 -7.38 -2.27 -10.93
C ARG A 174 -7.06 -1.83 -9.51
N ASN A 175 -7.72 -2.45 -8.53
CA ASN A 175 -7.37 -2.22 -7.13
C ASN A 175 -6.11 -3.01 -6.74
N ILE A 176 -4.97 -2.34 -6.74
CA ILE A 176 -3.69 -2.93 -6.31
C ILE A 176 -3.54 -2.87 -4.78
N PRO A 177 -3.09 -3.95 -4.11
CA PRO A 177 -2.77 -3.93 -2.69
C PRO A 177 -1.77 -2.81 -2.34
N SER A 178 -1.95 -2.18 -1.18
CA SER A 178 -1.07 -1.10 -0.69
C SER A 178 -0.48 -1.48 0.66
N LEU A 179 0.84 -1.33 0.79
CA LEU A 179 1.63 -1.69 1.97
C LEU A 179 1.56 -0.68 3.11
N TYR A 180 0.72 0.35 3.02
CA TYR A 180 0.67 1.42 4.02
C TYR A 180 0.19 0.95 5.38
N VAL A 181 1.16 0.41 6.10
CA VAL A 181 1.22 0.21 7.53
C VAL A 181 2.27 1.21 8.00
N VAL A 182 1.83 2.17 8.82
CA VAL A 182 2.70 3.21 9.40
C VAL A 182 3.89 2.53 10.09
N PRO A 183 5.16 2.77 9.69
CA PRO A 183 6.30 2.14 10.33
C PRO A 183 6.40 2.58 11.80
N GLU A 184 6.52 1.62 12.73
CA GLU A 184 6.71 1.89 14.18
C GLU A 184 7.94 2.77 14.49
N ASP A 185 8.92 2.83 13.57
CA ASP A 185 10.24 3.43 13.78
C ASP A 185 10.49 4.69 12.91
N ALA A 186 9.44 5.28 12.31
CA ALA A 186 9.58 6.59 11.67
C ALA A 186 9.66 7.65 12.78
N ASP A 187 10.90 8.00 13.14
CA ASP A 187 11.26 9.19 13.91
C ASP A 187 10.95 10.43 13.06
N LEU A 188 9.66 10.67 12.85
CA LEU A 188 9.13 11.96 12.44
C LEU A 188 9.03 12.77 13.72
N SER A 189 9.77 13.87 13.80
CA SER A 189 9.63 14.86 14.86
C SER A 189 8.15 15.12 15.10
N GLU A 190 7.74 15.18 16.37
CA GLU A 190 6.36 15.30 16.84
C GLU A 190 5.56 16.46 16.21
N ASP A 191 6.24 17.36 15.50
CA ASP A 191 5.72 18.60 14.90
C ASP A 191 5.12 18.46 13.49
N GLU A 192 5.32 17.35 12.75
CA GLU A 192 4.82 17.21 11.36
C GLU A 192 3.58 16.31 11.18
N TYR A 193 3.15 15.60 12.22
CA TYR A 193 1.77 15.09 12.25
C TYR A 193 0.89 16.22 12.78
N PRO A 194 -0.18 16.65 12.07
CA PRO A 194 -1.25 17.38 12.72
C PRO A 194 -1.67 16.50 13.90
N SER A 195 -1.53 17.03 15.13
CA SER A 195 -2.10 16.39 16.29
C SER A 195 -3.51 15.96 15.94
N GLU A 196 -3.85 14.68 16.09
CA GLU A 196 -5.19 14.17 15.75
C GLU A 196 -6.33 14.83 16.52
N ASP A 197 -6.01 15.72 17.46
CA ASP A 197 -6.90 16.79 17.86
C ASP A 197 -6.74 17.95 16.87
N PHE A 198 -7.38 17.85 15.70
CA PHE A 198 -8.02 19.07 15.20
C PHE A 198 -9.04 19.41 16.29
N PRO A 199 -8.91 20.51 17.04
CA PRO A 199 -10.05 21.01 17.75
C PRO A 199 -11.03 21.38 16.64
N LEU A 200 -11.99 20.50 16.38
CA LEU A 200 -13.29 20.93 15.87
C LEU A 200 -13.75 21.92 16.92
N THR A 201 -13.52 23.20 16.62
CA THR A 201 -13.56 24.32 17.53
C THR A 201 -14.84 24.26 18.38
N GLU A 202 -14.69 23.96 19.66
CA GLU A 202 -15.70 24.31 20.63
C GLU A 202 -15.63 25.83 20.82
N GLU A 203 -16.40 26.56 20.00
CA GLU A 203 -16.67 27.96 20.28
C GLU A 203 -17.52 28.05 21.56
N VAL A 204 -16.91 28.55 22.64
CA VAL A 204 -17.68 29.06 23.77
C VAL A 204 -18.46 30.26 23.25
N ALA A 205 -19.79 30.18 23.26
CA ALA A 205 -20.67 31.24 22.79
C ALA A 205 -20.46 32.52 23.61
N SER A 206 -19.56 33.40 23.17
CA SER A 206 -19.43 34.75 23.68
C SER A 206 -20.37 35.66 22.88
N LYS A 207 -21.20 36.44 23.58
CA LYS A 207 -22.20 37.35 22.97
C LYS A 207 -21.58 38.59 22.30
N VAL A 208 -20.27 38.62 22.07
CA VAL A 208 -19.56 39.74 21.45
C VAL A 208 -18.50 39.19 20.51
N ARG A 209 -18.65 39.48 19.20
CA ARG A 209 -17.73 39.02 18.15
C ARG A 209 -16.53 39.96 18.04
N TYR A 210 -15.43 39.59 18.67
CA TYR A 210 -14.10 40.11 18.32
C TYR A 210 -13.34 39.00 17.58
N GLU A 211 -12.98 39.24 16.33
CA GLU A 211 -12.13 38.34 15.54
C GLU A 211 -10.65 38.62 15.88
N GLY A 212 -9.82 37.58 16.00
CA GLY A 212 -8.36 37.74 16.18
C GLY A 212 -7.86 37.95 17.62
N SER A 213 -8.71 37.86 18.65
CA SER A 213 -8.26 37.90 20.05
C SER A 213 -7.76 36.52 20.49
N SER A 214 -6.51 36.40 20.91
CA SER A 214 -5.93 35.15 21.41
C SER A 214 -6.45 34.83 22.81
N THR A 215 -7.11 33.69 22.98
CA THR A 215 -7.52 33.15 24.29
C THR A 215 -6.72 31.90 24.58
N GLN A 216 -6.11 31.81 25.76
CA GLN A 216 -5.42 30.59 26.21
C GLN A 216 -6.43 29.64 26.88
N ILE A 217 -6.51 28.41 26.37
CA ILE A 217 -7.32 27.33 26.94
C ILE A 217 -6.37 26.25 27.44
N ILE A 218 -6.51 25.84 28.70
CA ILE A 218 -5.77 24.70 29.27
C ILE A 218 -6.59 23.44 29.01
N VAL A 219 -6.08 22.51 28.21
CA VAL A 219 -6.74 21.25 27.85
C VAL A 219 -6.00 20.08 28.51
N THR A 220 -6.73 19.18 29.18
CA THR A 220 -6.19 17.93 29.71
C THR A 220 -6.03 16.93 28.56
N LYS A 221 -4.78 16.54 28.25
CA LYS A 221 -4.47 15.57 27.20
C LYS A 221 -4.36 14.16 27.81
N TYR A 222 -5.15 13.22 27.30
CA TYR A 222 -5.02 11.80 27.63
C TYR A 222 -4.03 11.13 26.68
N GLU A 223 -3.15 10.28 27.21
CA GLU A 223 -2.18 9.50 26.42
C GLU A 223 -2.95 8.49 25.54
N ARG A 224 -2.78 8.57 24.21
CA ARG A 224 -3.39 7.65 23.24
C ARG A 224 -2.32 6.69 22.71
N ASN A 225 -2.62 5.39 22.69
CA ASN A 225 -1.67 4.36 22.25
C ASN A 225 -1.59 4.30 20.71
N ARG A 226 -0.51 4.83 20.13
CA ARG A 226 -0.25 4.83 18.68
C ARG A 226 -0.21 3.42 18.08
N LYS A 227 0.26 2.44 18.83
CA LYS A 227 0.31 1.04 18.40
C LYS A 227 -1.10 0.49 18.20
N ALA A 228 -1.99 0.74 19.15
CA ALA A 228 -3.39 0.34 19.07
C ALA A 228 -4.13 0.96 17.88
N ARG A 229 -3.82 2.22 17.56
CA ARG A 229 -4.35 2.87 16.34
C ARG A 229 -3.89 2.16 15.08
N ASN A 230 -2.60 1.88 14.95
CA ASN A 230 -2.04 1.24 13.77
C ASN A 230 -2.59 -0.18 13.61
N GLU A 231 -2.65 -0.97 14.68
CA GLU A 231 -3.23 -2.32 14.67
C GLU A 231 -4.72 -2.30 14.24
N CYS A 232 -5.48 -1.27 14.65
CA CYS A 232 -6.88 -1.07 14.22
C CYS A 232 -6.96 -0.80 12.70
N LEU A 233 -6.13 0.11 12.17
CA LEU A 233 -6.10 0.45 10.75
C LEU A 233 -5.54 -0.67 9.87
N GLU A 234 -4.57 -1.45 10.37
CA GLU A 234 -4.08 -2.66 9.71
C GLU A 234 -5.18 -3.71 9.56
N HIS A 235 -6.01 -3.86 10.60
CA HIS A 235 -7.08 -4.85 10.61
C HIS A 235 -8.29 -4.43 9.76
N TYR A 236 -8.77 -3.19 9.91
CA TYR A 236 -9.99 -2.71 9.26
C TYR A 236 -9.75 -1.96 7.94
N GLY A 237 -8.51 -1.55 7.67
CA GLY A 237 -8.18 -0.63 6.59
C GLY A 237 -8.49 0.84 6.93
N ALA A 238 -7.94 1.76 6.14
CA ALA A 238 -8.21 3.20 6.25
C ALA A 238 -9.52 3.59 5.53
N ARG A 239 -10.62 2.91 5.85
CA ARG A 239 -11.96 3.16 5.31
C ARG A 239 -12.96 3.36 6.44
N CYS A 240 -13.86 4.33 6.30
CA CYS A 240 -14.83 4.63 7.34
C CYS A 240 -15.87 3.50 7.47
N VAL A 241 -16.00 2.92 8.67
CA VAL A 241 -16.99 1.85 8.91
C VAL A 241 -18.45 2.32 8.85
N VAL A 242 -18.69 3.62 8.88
CA VAL A 242 -20.03 4.22 8.87
C VAL A 242 -20.51 4.50 7.45
N CYS A 243 -19.71 5.23 6.66
CA CYS A 243 -20.13 5.74 5.34
C CYS A 243 -19.29 5.22 4.17
N ASP A 244 -18.39 4.26 4.43
CA ASP A 244 -17.49 3.65 3.45
C ASP A 244 -16.49 4.61 2.78
N PHE A 245 -16.41 5.86 3.24
CA PHE A 245 -15.51 6.86 2.67
C PHE A 245 -14.04 6.51 2.92
N ALA A 246 -13.22 6.60 1.87
CA ALA A 246 -11.77 6.47 1.92
C ALA A 246 -11.11 7.72 1.35
N PHE A 247 -10.30 8.41 2.15
CA PHE A 247 -9.63 9.65 1.76
C PHE A 247 -8.65 9.44 0.61
N ALA A 248 -7.87 8.36 0.66
CA ALA A 248 -6.91 8.02 -0.39
C ALA A 248 -7.59 7.84 -1.76
N GLU A 249 -8.81 7.29 -1.78
CA GLU A 249 -9.57 7.07 -3.02
C GLU A 249 -10.14 8.39 -3.57
N LYS A 250 -10.59 9.30 -2.70
CA LYS A 250 -11.22 10.56 -3.13
C LYS A 250 -10.23 11.68 -3.42
N TYR A 251 -9.16 11.80 -2.62
CA TYR A 251 -8.24 12.93 -2.61
C TYR A 251 -6.79 12.54 -2.96
N GLY A 252 -6.54 11.25 -3.19
CA GLY A 252 -5.21 10.76 -3.52
C GLY A 252 -4.30 10.53 -2.31
N PRO A 253 -3.01 10.22 -2.54
CA PRO A 253 -2.06 9.69 -1.55
C PRO A 253 -1.83 10.60 -0.37
N THR A 254 -1.86 11.91 -0.58
CA THR A 254 -1.60 12.90 0.46
C THR A 254 -2.62 12.82 1.59
N ALA A 255 -3.79 12.22 1.33
CA ALA A 255 -4.81 11.96 2.32
C ALA A 255 -4.85 10.48 2.77
N ALA A 256 -3.87 9.66 2.39
CA ALA A 256 -3.74 8.29 2.89
C ALA A 256 -3.45 8.30 4.39
N GLY A 257 -4.20 7.49 5.16
CA GLY A 257 -4.11 7.49 6.62
C GLY A 257 -4.83 8.66 7.32
N PHE A 258 -5.48 9.56 6.56
CA PHE A 258 -6.34 10.63 7.09
C PHE A 258 -7.68 10.07 7.58
N MET A 259 -7.60 9.13 8.53
CA MET A 259 -8.71 8.39 9.11
C MET A 259 -8.60 8.47 10.62
N VAL A 260 -9.71 8.79 11.29
CA VAL A 260 -9.75 8.91 12.74
C VAL A 260 -10.07 7.53 13.32
N VAL A 261 -9.33 7.09 14.34
CA VAL A 261 -9.65 5.87 15.07
C VAL A 261 -10.51 6.22 16.29
N HIS A 262 -11.78 5.85 16.22
CA HIS A 262 -12.78 6.15 17.24
C HIS A 262 -12.88 5.04 18.27
N HIS A 263 -12.96 5.43 19.54
CA HIS A 263 -13.21 4.51 20.66
C HIS A 263 -14.71 4.27 20.81
N LEU A 264 -15.14 3.01 20.74
CA LEU A 264 -16.55 2.64 20.93
C LEU A 264 -17.05 2.89 22.35
N THR A 265 -16.16 2.77 23.34
CA THR A 265 -16.43 3.15 24.73
C THR A 265 -15.69 4.46 25.04
N PRO A 266 -16.37 5.54 25.42
CA PRO A 266 -15.71 6.80 25.72
C PRO A 266 -14.70 6.65 26.87
N LEU A 267 -13.50 7.20 26.71
CA LEU A 267 -12.44 7.13 27.73
C LEU A 267 -12.87 7.72 29.09
N LYS A 268 -13.78 8.70 29.08
CA LYS A 268 -14.36 9.30 30.30
C LYS A 268 -15.11 8.28 31.16
N ASP A 269 -15.67 7.23 30.55
CA ASP A 269 -16.50 6.23 31.22
C ASP A 269 -15.66 5.05 31.75
N ILE A 270 -14.39 4.95 31.34
CA ILE A 270 -13.49 3.84 31.69
C ILE A 270 -12.80 4.08 33.06
N GLY A 271 -12.62 5.33 33.48
CA GLY A 271 -12.24 5.72 34.85
C GLY A 271 -10.85 5.32 35.35
N GLU A 272 -10.18 4.34 34.73
CA GLU A 272 -8.88 3.81 35.12
C GLU A 272 -7.99 3.50 33.88
N LYS A 273 -6.71 3.21 34.11
CA LYS A 273 -5.81 2.72 33.04
C LYS A 273 -6.37 1.39 32.51
N TYR A 274 -6.81 1.37 31.25
CA TYR A 274 -7.28 0.15 30.59
C TYR A 274 -6.35 -0.24 29.44
N GLU A 275 -6.23 -1.54 29.21
CA GLU A 275 -5.56 -2.08 28.03
C GLU A 275 -6.55 -2.06 26.86
N VAL A 276 -6.32 -1.17 25.90
CA VAL A 276 -7.16 -1.05 24.71
C VAL A 276 -6.98 -2.25 23.79
N ASN A 277 -8.08 -2.87 23.38
CA ASN A 277 -8.10 -3.87 22.33
C ASN A 277 -8.33 -3.19 20.96
N PRO A 278 -7.35 -3.16 20.07
CA PRO A 278 -7.42 -2.43 18.80
C PRO A 278 -8.53 -2.87 17.86
N ILE A 279 -9.00 -4.11 18.01
CA ILE A 279 -10.02 -4.68 17.16
C ILE A 279 -11.40 -4.50 17.79
N LYS A 280 -11.53 -4.74 19.10
CA LYS A 280 -12.83 -4.70 19.80
C LYS A 280 -13.27 -3.30 20.19
N ASP A 281 -12.32 -2.45 20.61
CA ASP A 281 -12.64 -1.19 21.24
C ASP A 281 -12.56 0.00 20.28
N LEU A 282 -11.93 -0.20 19.12
CA LEU A 282 -11.62 0.84 18.16
C LEU A 282 -12.22 0.56 16.78
N LYS A 283 -12.64 1.63 16.08
CA LYS A 283 -13.10 1.57 14.69
C LYS A 283 -12.60 2.77 13.87
N PRO A 284 -12.19 2.59 12.60
CA PRO A 284 -11.88 3.71 11.73
C PRO A 284 -13.14 4.45 11.27
N VAL A 285 -13.16 5.77 11.44
CA VAL A 285 -14.22 6.67 11.00
C VAL A 285 -13.65 7.93 10.35
N CYS A 286 -14.33 8.46 9.33
CA CYS A 286 -13.90 9.72 8.72
C CYS A 286 -14.15 10.90 9.68
N PRO A 287 -13.43 12.03 9.57
CA PRO A 287 -13.63 13.21 10.40
C PRO A 287 -15.08 13.70 10.46
N ASN A 288 -15.82 13.61 9.35
CA ASN A 288 -17.22 14.01 9.29
C ASN A 288 -18.11 13.09 10.15
N CYS A 289 -17.96 11.77 10.02
CA CYS A 289 -18.71 10.82 10.84
C CYS A 289 -18.30 10.93 12.32
N HIS A 290 -17.02 11.14 12.60
CA HIS A 290 -16.52 11.36 13.96
C HIS A 290 -17.17 12.59 14.62
N ALA A 291 -17.28 13.69 13.89
CA ALA A 291 -17.94 14.92 14.37
C ALA A 291 -19.42 14.68 14.69
N VAL A 292 -20.14 13.94 13.83
CA VAL A 292 -21.56 13.63 14.08
C VAL A 292 -21.73 12.67 15.25
N ILE A 293 -20.86 11.65 15.39
CA ILE A 293 -20.88 10.71 16.53
C ILE A 293 -20.83 11.48 17.85
N HIS A 294 -19.91 12.43 17.97
CA HIS A 294 -19.73 13.24 19.19
C HIS A 294 -20.61 14.47 19.28
N HIS A 295 -21.52 14.68 18.33
CA HIS A 295 -22.44 15.83 18.37
C HIS A 295 -23.30 15.84 19.63
N ARG A 296 -23.64 14.65 20.16
CA ARG A 296 -24.25 14.46 21.48
C ARG A 296 -23.16 14.20 22.52
N LYS A 297 -22.69 15.26 23.20
CA LYS A 297 -21.56 15.19 24.14
C LYS A 297 -21.68 14.11 25.23
N GLU A 298 -22.89 13.91 25.76
CA GLU A 298 -23.11 12.94 26.83
C GLU A 298 -23.32 11.51 26.34
N THR A 299 -23.93 11.35 25.17
CA THR A 299 -24.32 10.06 24.59
C THR A 299 -23.93 10.03 23.11
N PRO A 300 -22.65 9.76 22.80
CA PRO A 300 -22.20 9.63 21.43
C PRO A 300 -23.03 8.59 20.68
N PHE A 301 -23.31 8.85 19.40
CA PHE A 301 -24.03 7.88 18.58
C PHE A 301 -23.21 6.61 18.37
N THR A 302 -23.87 5.46 18.36
CA THR A 302 -23.19 4.22 17.97
C THR A 302 -22.97 4.16 16.45
N ILE A 303 -22.04 3.31 16.01
CA ILE A 303 -21.78 3.08 14.59
C ILE A 303 -23.06 2.61 13.88
N GLU A 304 -23.84 1.75 14.52
CA GLU A 304 -25.09 1.21 13.96
C GLU A 304 -26.17 2.28 13.85
N GLU A 305 -26.26 3.20 14.82
CA GLU A 305 -27.17 4.34 14.74
C GLU A 305 -26.81 5.25 13.57
N MET A 306 -25.52 5.56 13.43
CA MET A 306 -25.00 6.35 12.31
C MET A 306 -25.28 5.71 10.94
N GLN A 307 -25.05 4.41 10.81
CA GLN A 307 -25.35 3.66 9.57
C GLN A 307 -26.84 3.68 9.24
N ARG A 308 -27.73 3.55 10.23
CA ARG A 308 -29.18 3.66 10.04
C ARG A 308 -29.58 5.08 9.60
N MET A 309 -28.98 6.11 10.20
CA MET A 309 -29.25 7.50 9.81
C MET A 309 -28.91 7.77 8.35
N ILE A 310 -27.76 7.27 7.87
CA ILE A 310 -27.34 7.42 6.47
C ILE A 310 -28.26 6.61 5.54
N SER A 311 -28.58 5.37 5.90
CA SER A 311 -29.43 4.49 5.08
C SER A 311 -30.85 5.05 4.91
N ASN A 312 -31.41 5.62 5.98
CA ASN A 312 -32.77 6.20 5.97
C ASN A 312 -32.85 7.56 5.26
N ASN A 313 -31.72 8.22 5.01
CA ASN A 313 -31.64 9.53 4.34
C ASN A 313 -31.16 9.44 2.89
N GLN A 314 -31.02 8.25 2.30
CA GLN A 314 -30.82 8.12 0.86
C GLN A 314 -32.07 8.62 0.13
N LEU A 315 -32.09 9.91 -0.19
CA LEU A 315 -32.97 10.43 -1.24
C LEU A 315 -32.65 9.64 -2.52
N PRO A 316 -33.66 9.17 -3.27
CA PRO A 316 -33.41 8.53 -4.55
C PRO A 316 -32.58 9.48 -5.40
N LEU A 317 -31.42 9.00 -5.87
CA LEU A 317 -30.58 9.71 -6.81
C LEU A 317 -31.45 10.09 -8.02
N ALA A 318 -31.74 11.38 -8.16
CA ALA A 318 -32.38 11.97 -9.32
C ALA A 318 -31.36 12.12 -10.46
#